data_AF-R7U1T7-F1
#
_entry.id   AF-R7U1T7-F1
#
_cell.length_a   1.000
_cell.length_b   1.000
_cell.length_c   1.000
_cell.angle_alpha   90.00
_cell.angle_beta   90.00
_cell.angle_gamma   90.00
#
_symmetry.space_group_name_H-M   'P 1'
#
loop_
_entity.id
_entity.type
_entity.pdbx_description
1 polymer ?
#
loop_
_entity_poly.entity_id
_entity_poly.type
_entity_poly.pdbx_seq_one_letter_code
_entity_poly.pdbx_strand_id
1 'polypeptide(L)'
;QVGSACGIDEECSSAVTNSYCAADGACKCKFGYYSANGGAECRPLEIGEGSCSSDTECTAKIPSSECANGRCRCRVGYLTSEDKTQCIKR
;
A
#
# COMPACT_ATOMS: atom_id res chain seq x y z
N GLN A 1 -1.70 14.82 -6.99
CA GLN A 1 -1.25 13.44 -7.33
C GLN A 1 -0.36 12.94 -6.20
N VAL A 2 -0.13 11.63 -6.07
CA VAL A 2 0.94 11.13 -5.18
C VAL A 2 2.28 11.73 -5.60
N GLY A 3 3.05 12.25 -4.65
CA GLY A 3 4.29 13.00 -4.87
C GLY A 3 4.12 14.52 -5.06
N SER A 4 2.88 15.03 -5.16
CA SER A 4 2.62 16.48 -5.17
C SER A 4 2.83 17.10 -3.78
N ALA A 5 3.24 18.35 -3.74
CA ALA A 5 3.34 19.11 -2.49
C ALA A 5 1.95 19.28 -1.83
N CYS A 6 1.90 19.22 -0.50
CA CYS A 6 0.69 19.36 0.29
C CYS A 6 0.97 20.03 1.63
N GLY A 7 -0.05 20.68 2.20
CA GLY A 7 -0.02 21.21 3.56
C GLY A 7 -0.85 20.39 4.56
N ILE A 8 -1.90 19.71 4.08
CA ILE A 8 -2.83 18.94 4.91
C ILE A 8 -3.34 17.69 4.18
N ASP A 9 -3.78 16.69 4.94
CA ASP A 9 -4.30 15.42 4.40
C ASP A 9 -5.49 15.58 3.44
N GLU A 10 -6.31 16.62 3.63
CA GLU A 10 -7.50 16.89 2.81
C GLU A 10 -7.14 17.29 1.36
N GLU A 11 -6.01 17.96 1.15
CA GLU A 11 -5.52 18.29 -0.20
C GLU A 11 -5.17 17.02 -0.99
N CYS A 12 -4.54 16.06 -0.32
CA CYS A 12 -4.19 14.79 -0.92
C CYS A 12 -5.43 13.92 -1.14
N SER A 13 -6.25 13.75 -0.10
CA SER A 13 -7.41 12.86 -0.13
C SER A 13 -8.51 13.32 -1.09
N SER A 14 -8.62 14.63 -1.36
CA SER A 14 -9.52 15.17 -2.39
C SER A 14 -9.03 14.93 -3.82
N ALA A 15 -7.71 14.88 -4.04
CA ALA A 15 -7.11 14.61 -5.35
C ALA A 15 -6.94 13.11 -5.63
N VAL A 16 -6.57 12.33 -4.61
CA VAL A 16 -6.32 10.89 -4.68
C VAL A 16 -6.90 10.23 -3.43
N THR A 17 -7.98 9.47 -3.59
CA THR A 17 -8.58 8.73 -2.47
C THR A 17 -7.57 7.76 -1.86
N ASN A 18 -7.60 7.61 -0.53
CA ASN A 18 -6.62 6.80 0.23
C ASN A 18 -5.18 7.34 0.19
N SER A 19 -5.01 8.65 0.00
CA SER A 19 -3.74 9.33 0.24
C SER A 19 -3.80 10.21 1.50
N TYR A 20 -2.63 10.62 1.99
CA TYR A 20 -2.43 11.53 3.11
C TYR A 20 -1.24 12.45 2.82
N CYS A 21 -1.14 13.57 3.53
CA CYS A 21 0.00 14.46 3.42
C CYS A 21 1.08 14.01 4.39
N ALA A 22 2.21 13.54 3.85
CA ALA A 22 3.32 13.10 4.68
C ALA A 22 4.08 14.30 5.26
N ALA A 23 4.83 14.07 6.33
CA ALA A 23 5.57 15.10 7.04
C ALA A 23 6.67 15.79 6.21
N ASP A 24 7.06 15.19 5.08
CA ASP A 24 7.94 15.79 4.08
C ASP A 24 7.21 16.77 3.14
N GLY A 25 5.91 17.02 3.39
CA GLY A 25 5.08 17.93 2.61
C GLY A 25 4.67 17.36 1.26
N ALA A 26 4.71 16.03 1.08
CA ALA A 26 4.31 15.37 -0.17
C ALA A 26 3.15 14.39 0.05
N CYS A 27 2.22 14.33 -0.91
CA CYS A 27 1.12 13.37 -0.88
C CYS A 27 1.65 11.94 -1.03
N LYS A 28 1.31 11.06 -0.09
CA LYS A 28 1.64 9.64 -0.13
C LYS A 28 0.38 8.78 0.03
N CYS A 29 0.41 7.56 -0.50
CA CYS A 29 -0.65 6.60 -0.26
C CYS A 29 -0.65 6.16 1.20
N LYS A 30 -1.84 6.02 1.80
CA LYS A 30 -2.01 5.51 3.17
C LYS A 30 -1.41 4.10 3.29
N PHE A 31 -1.07 3.72 4.52
CA PHE A 31 -0.60 2.37 4.81
C PHE A 31 -1.53 1.30 4.23
N GLY A 32 -0.95 0.32 3.54
CA GLY A 32 -1.74 -0.69 2.84
C GLY A 32 -2.11 -0.34 1.41
N TYR A 33 -1.71 0.84 0.91
CA TYR A 33 -1.96 1.25 -0.47
C TYR A 33 -0.66 1.65 -1.16
N TYR A 34 -0.58 1.40 -2.46
CA TYR A 34 0.53 1.78 -3.31
C TYR A 34 0.06 2.73 -4.42
N SER A 35 1.00 3.54 -4.92
CA SER A 35 0.73 4.44 -6.05
C SER A 35 0.60 3.64 -7.35
N ALA A 36 -0.59 3.63 -7.90
CA ALA A 36 -0.91 3.08 -9.22
C ALA A 36 -1.12 4.21 -10.23
N ASN A 37 -1.14 3.88 -11.52
CA ASN A 37 -1.37 4.84 -12.61
C ASN A 37 -0.46 6.08 -12.51
N GLY A 38 0.84 5.84 -12.25
CA GLY A 38 1.83 6.91 -12.09
C GLY A 38 1.63 7.80 -10.86
N GLY A 39 0.79 7.41 -9.90
CA GLY A 39 0.46 8.20 -8.72
C GLY A 39 -0.91 8.90 -8.78
N ALA A 40 -1.67 8.69 -9.86
CA ALA A 40 -3.04 9.18 -9.96
C ALA A 40 -4.01 8.45 -9.03
N GLU A 41 -3.69 7.21 -8.65
CA GLU A 41 -4.53 6.38 -7.79
C GLU A 41 -3.72 5.72 -6.68
N CYS A 42 -4.31 5.59 -5.50
CA CYS A 42 -3.79 4.72 -4.44
C CYS A 42 -4.60 3.43 -4.43
N ARG A 43 -4.00 2.35 -4.93
CA ARG A 43 -4.62 1.02 -4.96
C ARG A 43 -4.22 0.20 -3.74
N PRO A 44 -5.12 -0.65 -3.22
CA PRO A 44 -4.78 -1.53 -2.11
C PRO A 44 -3.63 -2.46 -2.52
N LEU A 45 -2.72 -2.74 -1.59
CA LEU A 45 -1.65 -3.72 -1.79
C LEU A 45 -2.26 -5.11 -1.98
N GLU A 46 -1.66 -5.87 -2.89
CA GLU A 46 -1.97 -7.27 -3.17
C GLU A 46 -0.67 -8.09 -3.15
N ILE A 47 -0.78 -9.40 -2.96
CA ILE A 47 0.41 -10.26 -2.94
C ILE A 47 1.08 -10.25 -4.31
N GLY A 48 2.36 -9.86 -4.33
CA GLY A 48 3.17 -9.75 -5.54
C GLY A 48 2.97 -8.47 -6.35
N GLU A 49 2.05 -7.59 -5.95
CA GLU A 49 1.80 -6.30 -6.59
C GLU A 49 2.03 -5.12 -5.65
N GLY A 50 2.26 -3.97 -6.28
CA GLY A 50 2.60 -2.75 -5.57
C GLY A 50 3.99 -2.79 -4.94
N SER A 51 4.46 -1.62 -4.54
CA SER A 51 5.70 -1.47 -3.80
C SER A 51 5.37 -1.29 -2.33
N CYS A 52 6.06 -2.05 -1.47
CA CYS A 52 6.02 -1.86 -0.03
C CYS A 52 7.39 -1.44 0.48
N SER A 53 7.43 -0.68 1.57
CA SER A 53 8.68 -0.33 2.26
C SER A 53 8.80 -1.04 3.62
N SER A 54 7.69 -1.55 4.16
CA SER A 54 7.62 -2.14 5.49
C SER A 54 6.58 -3.26 5.57
N ASP A 55 6.82 -4.26 6.42
CA ASP A 55 5.87 -5.34 6.70
C ASP A 55 4.52 -4.82 7.18
N THR A 56 4.53 -3.68 7.90
CA THR A 56 3.33 -3.00 8.39
C THR A 56 2.41 -2.53 7.28
N GLU A 57 2.96 -2.12 6.13
CA GLU A 57 2.13 -1.75 4.97
C GLU A 57 1.38 -2.97 4.43
N CYS A 58 2.09 -4.08 4.23
CA CYS A 58 1.48 -5.30 3.72
C CYS A 58 0.45 -5.85 4.73
N THR A 59 0.80 -5.92 6.01
CA THR A 59 -0.09 -6.46 7.05
C THR A 59 -1.31 -5.57 7.34
N ALA A 60 -1.28 -4.28 6.99
CA ALA A 60 -2.43 -3.38 7.11
C ALA A 60 -3.59 -3.77 6.18
N LYS A 61 -3.31 -4.39 5.01
CA LYS A 61 -4.35 -4.90 4.10
C LYS A 61 -4.43 -6.40 3.98
N ILE A 62 -3.28 -7.07 4.07
CA ILE A 62 -3.14 -8.51 3.88
C ILE A 62 -2.60 -9.09 5.18
N PRO A 63 -3.47 -9.56 6.09
CA PRO A 63 -3.03 -10.18 7.33
C PRO A 63 -2.06 -11.35 7.05
N SER A 64 -1.05 -11.53 7.89
CA SER A 64 -0.04 -12.59 7.73
C SER A 64 0.83 -12.47 6.46
N SER A 65 0.97 -11.26 5.92
CA SER A 65 1.96 -10.93 4.89
C SER A 65 3.22 -10.28 5.49
N GLU A 66 4.25 -10.16 4.67
CA GLU A 66 5.50 -9.46 4.93
C GLU A 66 5.95 -8.72 3.66
N CYS A 67 6.75 -7.68 3.82
CA CYS A 67 7.34 -6.95 2.71
C CYS A 67 8.69 -7.58 2.36
N ALA A 68 8.71 -8.39 1.30
CA ALA A 68 9.90 -9.08 0.84
C ALA A 68 10.32 -8.57 -0.54
N ASN A 69 11.56 -8.07 -0.67
CA ASN A 69 12.08 -7.48 -1.90
C ASN A 69 11.21 -6.33 -2.45
N GLY A 70 10.67 -5.51 -1.55
CA GLY A 70 9.82 -4.38 -1.93
C GLY A 70 8.43 -4.77 -2.45
N ARG A 71 7.99 -6.03 -2.26
CA ARG A 71 6.65 -6.51 -2.59
C ARG A 71 6.03 -7.28 -1.45
N CYS A 72 4.71 -7.21 -1.33
CA CYS A 72 4.01 -7.99 -0.32
C CYS A 72 4.00 -9.47 -0.69
N ARG A 73 4.34 -10.31 0.27
CA ARG A 73 4.32 -11.78 0.15
C ARG A 73 3.72 -12.38 1.42
N CYS A 74 3.08 -13.54 1.29
CA CYS A 74 2.64 -14.29 2.45
C CYS A 74 3.82 -14.82 3.27
N ARG A 75 3.71 -14.68 4.59
CA ARG A 75 4.70 -15.22 5.53
C ARG A 75 4.85 -16.73 5.36
N VAL A 76 6.00 -17.25 5.77
CA VAL A 76 6.25 -18.69 5.79
C VAL A 76 5.13 -19.43 6.54
N GLY A 77 4.55 -20.46 5.92
CA GLY A 77 3.42 -21.20 6.45
C GLY A 77 2.04 -20.74 5.95
N TYR A 78 1.99 -19.68 5.14
CA TYR A 78 0.76 -19.20 4.50
C TYR A 78 0.83 -19.34 2.97
N LEU A 79 -0.32 -19.52 2.34
CA LEU A 79 -0.55 -19.55 0.91
C LEU A 79 -1.30 -18.30 0.47
N THR A 80 -1.00 -17.82 -0.72
CA THR A 80 -1.72 -16.71 -1.35
C THR A 80 -3.08 -17.19 -1.83
N SER A 81 -4.14 -16.42 -1.54
CA SER A 81 -5.48 -16.64 -2.10
C SER A 81 -5.50 -16.39 -3.62
N GLU A 82 -6.48 -16.93 -4.34
CA GLU A 82 -6.60 -16.77 -5.80
C GLU A 82 -6.69 -15.30 -6.23
N ASP A 83 -7.37 -14.49 -5.43
CA ASP A 83 -7.56 -13.05 -5.60
C ASP A 83 -6.39 -12.21 -5.04
N LYS A 84 -5.33 -12.85 -4.51
CA LYS A 84 -4.11 -12.20 -3.98
C LYS A 84 -4.32 -11.21 -2.83
N THR A 85 -5.52 -11.10 -2.28
CA THR A 85 -5.83 -10.18 -1.19
C THR A 85 -5.62 -10.78 0.20
N GLN A 86 -5.41 -12.09 0.29
CA GLN A 86 -5.33 -12.83 1.56
C GLN A 86 -4.19 -13.84 1.58
N CYS A 87 -3.68 -14.08 2.80
CA CYS A 87 -2.77 -15.16 3.12
C CYS A 87 -3.50 -16.20 3.97
N ILE A 88 -3.72 -17.37 3.40
CA ILE A 88 -4.45 -18.50 3.98
C ILE A 88 -3.44 -19.43 4.64
N LYS A 89 -3.65 -19.82 5.90
CA LYS A 89 -2.74 -20.74 6.59
C LYS A 89 -2.73 -22.11 5.88
N ARG A 90 -1.54 -22.67 5.68
CA ARG A 90 -1.35 -24.04 5.16
C ARG A 90 -1.92 -25.11 6.09
#